data_AF-A0A9E6Y2H0-F1
#
_entry.id   AF-A0A9E6Y2H0-F1
#
_cell.length_a   1.000
_cell.length_b   1.000
_cell.length_c   1.000
_cell.angle_alpha   90.00
_cell.angle_beta   90.00
_cell.angle_gamma   90.00
#
_symmetry.space_group_name_H-M   'P 1'
#
loop_
_entity.id
_entity.type
_entity.pdbx_description
1 polymer ?
#
loop_
_entity_poly.entity_id
_entity_poly.type
_entity_poly.pdbx_seq_one_letter_code
_entity_poly.pdbx_strand_id
1 'polypeptide(L)'
;MSGSGALARLNRYVAHMTQIEVIFHEQRGPLMARLQRIVGDRETAADLCQETFVRAWRKAPADATPEQHRGWLHRTASNLALDELRRRRLRHPAVLDEERWGGSHPEPVERLHAREAMASLTPHERMVLLLRFEAGLSHRELGALLDVTEEAARKRVERARGAFAEALRGRRADGPLVLFLRGKHDDEAFRAWIEAAGGRMRSIDHDSLDRELAGADALLLGASFRDIHPALYGEELRFGAGDEDLAADQRDLRAVRAALAADVPIVGVCRGHQMLNIALGGSLWQDIASEGAGGADHVSGAHPIDTGENSLSRTILGRRTEVVSEHHQGVRRLGRGVRVTSLSGDGIVEMVEVPSKRFVLGLQWHPEHTDVAEAGGRVAAALVSAARTSPTRLAA
;
A
#
# COMPACT_ATOMS: atom_id res chain seq x y z
N MET A 1 -11.72 -55.65 50.26
CA MET A 1 -12.87 -55.00 49.57
C MET A 1 -12.44 -53.72 48.82
N SER A 2 -11.56 -53.78 47.81
CA SER A 2 -11.09 -52.58 47.08
C SER A 2 -11.27 -52.59 45.55
N GLY A 3 -11.89 -53.63 44.97
CA GLY A 3 -12.03 -53.78 43.51
C GLY A 3 -13.18 -53.01 42.83
N SER A 4 -14.29 -52.77 43.55
CA SER A 4 -15.53 -52.23 42.95
C SER A 4 -15.42 -50.74 42.54
N GLY A 5 -14.76 -49.91 43.37
CA GLY A 5 -14.56 -48.49 43.06
C GLY A 5 -13.56 -48.21 41.94
N ALA A 6 -12.60 -49.13 41.72
CA ALA A 6 -11.63 -49.02 40.64
C ALA A 6 -12.27 -49.31 39.27
N LEU A 7 -13.10 -50.36 39.18
CA LEU A 7 -13.87 -50.71 37.98
C LEU A 7 -14.87 -49.62 37.58
N ALA A 8 -15.59 -49.03 38.55
CA ALA A 8 -16.52 -47.94 38.27
C ALA A 8 -15.83 -46.65 37.76
N ARG A 9 -14.61 -46.37 38.23
CA ARG A 9 -13.77 -45.27 37.70
C ARG A 9 -13.25 -45.59 36.31
N LEU A 10 -12.81 -46.82 36.07
CA LEU A 10 -12.32 -47.27 34.76
C LEU A 10 -13.44 -47.21 33.71
N ASN A 11 -14.65 -47.67 34.03
CA ASN A 11 -15.79 -47.64 33.11
C ASN A 11 -16.23 -46.21 32.77
N ARG A 12 -16.25 -45.29 33.76
CA ARG A 12 -16.53 -43.87 33.49
C ARG A 12 -15.45 -43.23 32.62
N TYR A 13 -14.19 -43.59 32.84
CA TYR A 13 -13.06 -43.12 32.04
C TYR A 13 -13.15 -43.61 30.60
N VAL A 14 -13.43 -44.90 30.39
CA VAL A 14 -13.60 -45.51 29.06
C VAL A 14 -14.81 -44.94 28.31
N ALA A 15 -15.95 -44.73 28.99
CA ALA A 15 -17.13 -44.10 28.40
C ALA A 15 -16.88 -42.63 28.00
N HIS A 16 -16.18 -41.88 28.85
CA HIS A 16 -15.76 -40.51 28.54
C HIS A 16 -14.80 -40.45 27.34
N MET A 17 -13.83 -41.37 27.28
CA MET A 17 -12.90 -41.48 26.14
C MET A 17 -13.64 -41.75 24.83
N THR A 18 -14.56 -42.71 24.82
CA THR A 18 -15.32 -43.06 23.61
C THR A 18 -16.22 -41.91 23.14
N GLN A 19 -16.80 -41.15 24.07
CA GLN A 19 -17.63 -40.00 23.72
C GLN A 19 -16.82 -38.86 23.07
N ILE A 20 -15.63 -38.55 23.59
CA ILE A 20 -14.73 -37.53 22.99
C ILE A 20 -14.22 -37.99 21.63
N GLU A 21 -13.88 -39.27 21.47
CA GLU A 21 -13.40 -39.82 20.19
C GLU A 21 -14.46 -39.76 19.09
N VAL A 22 -15.72 -40.07 19.40
CA VAL A 22 -16.84 -39.98 18.44
C VAL A 22 -17.07 -38.53 18.03
N ILE A 23 -17.18 -37.61 19.00
CA ILE A 23 -17.35 -36.18 18.71
C ILE A 23 -16.17 -35.64 17.90
N PHE A 24 -14.95 -36.11 18.20
CA PHE A 24 -13.77 -35.73 17.43
C PHE A 24 -13.85 -36.19 15.98
N HIS A 25 -14.20 -37.46 15.73
CA HIS A 25 -14.32 -37.98 14.37
C HIS A 25 -15.37 -37.20 13.55
N GLU A 26 -16.49 -36.83 14.16
CA GLU A 26 -17.52 -35.99 13.53
C GLU A 26 -17.03 -34.56 13.27
N GLN A 27 -16.30 -33.97 14.20
CA GLN A 27 -15.91 -32.56 14.13
C GLN A 27 -14.60 -32.31 13.37
N ARG A 28 -13.77 -33.33 13.14
CA ARG A 28 -12.44 -33.17 12.51
C ARG A 28 -12.51 -32.46 11.16
N GLY A 29 -13.43 -32.85 10.28
CA GLY A 29 -13.60 -32.23 8.96
C GLY A 29 -14.00 -30.75 9.04
N PRO A 30 -15.12 -30.42 9.72
CA PRO A 30 -15.54 -29.03 9.94
C PRO A 30 -14.48 -28.17 10.65
N LEU A 31 -13.79 -28.71 11.65
CA LEU A 31 -12.76 -28.02 12.42
C LEU A 31 -11.54 -27.71 11.55
N MET A 32 -11.08 -28.69 10.75
CA MET A 32 -9.97 -28.51 9.80
C MET A 32 -10.30 -27.43 8.76
N ALA A 33 -11.49 -27.48 8.16
CA ALA A 33 -11.92 -26.48 7.18
C ALA A 33 -11.98 -25.08 7.79
N ARG A 34 -12.46 -24.96 9.04
CA ARG A 34 -12.49 -23.70 9.78
C ARG A 34 -11.07 -23.18 10.09
N LEU A 35 -10.20 -24.03 10.61
CA LEU A 35 -8.82 -23.67 10.94
C LEU A 35 -8.05 -23.24 9.70
N GLN A 36 -8.19 -23.95 8.58
CA GLN A 36 -7.56 -23.58 7.31
C GLN A 36 -8.03 -22.21 6.80
N ARG A 37 -9.32 -21.89 6.94
CA ARG A 37 -9.82 -20.53 6.66
C ARG A 37 -9.23 -19.49 7.59
N ILE A 38 -8.92 -19.81 8.85
CA ILE A 38 -8.32 -18.86 9.79
C ILE A 38 -6.83 -18.65 9.50
N VAL A 39 -6.04 -19.72 9.29
CA VAL A 39 -4.57 -19.62 9.28
C VAL A 39 -3.91 -19.51 7.91
N GLY A 40 -4.63 -19.71 6.81
CA GLY A 40 -4.05 -19.55 5.47
C GLY A 40 -3.70 -20.88 4.82
N ASP A 41 -3.04 -21.75 5.58
CA ASP A 41 -2.41 -22.96 5.06
C ASP A 41 -2.95 -24.24 5.71
N ARG A 42 -2.88 -25.33 4.94
CA ARG A 42 -3.41 -26.64 5.33
C ARG A 42 -2.58 -27.34 6.41
N GLU A 43 -1.26 -27.14 6.40
CA GLU A 43 -0.32 -27.81 7.30
C GLU A 43 -0.51 -27.32 8.73
N THR A 44 -0.53 -26.01 8.92
CA THR A 44 -0.74 -25.40 10.24
C THR A 44 -2.15 -25.61 10.74
N ALA A 45 -3.14 -25.60 9.84
CA ALA A 45 -4.50 -25.98 10.22
C ALA A 45 -4.55 -27.42 10.78
N ALA A 46 -3.77 -28.34 10.21
CA ALA A 46 -3.69 -29.71 10.69
C ALA A 46 -3.00 -29.81 12.06
N ASP A 47 -1.90 -29.09 12.26
CA ASP A 47 -1.20 -29.02 13.54
C ASP A 47 -2.11 -28.46 14.65
N LEU A 48 -2.83 -27.38 14.37
CA LEU A 48 -3.75 -26.76 15.33
C LEU A 48 -4.97 -27.64 15.61
N CYS A 49 -5.47 -28.37 14.60
CA CYS A 49 -6.54 -29.35 14.77
C CYS A 49 -6.08 -30.48 15.71
N GLN A 50 -4.85 -30.97 15.53
CA GLN A 50 -4.26 -31.98 16.38
C GLN A 50 -4.01 -31.47 17.81
N GLU A 51 -3.46 -30.28 17.97
CA GLU A 51 -3.24 -29.66 19.28
C GLU A 51 -4.56 -29.40 20.03
N THR A 52 -5.61 -28.99 19.31
CA THR A 52 -6.97 -28.85 19.88
C THR A 52 -7.43 -30.16 20.48
N PHE A 53 -7.23 -31.26 19.76
CA PHE A 53 -7.61 -32.60 20.22
C PHE A 53 -6.83 -33.04 21.45
N VAL A 54 -5.51 -32.85 21.45
CA VAL A 54 -4.66 -33.17 22.61
C VAL A 54 -5.10 -32.39 23.85
N ARG A 55 -5.48 -31.12 23.69
CA ARG A 55 -6.00 -30.31 24.80
C ARG A 55 -7.38 -30.77 25.24
N ALA A 56 -8.26 -31.17 24.32
CA ALA A 56 -9.57 -31.72 24.64
C ALA A 56 -9.44 -32.98 25.49
N TRP A 57 -8.56 -33.89 25.08
CA TRP A 57 -8.25 -35.11 25.79
C TRP A 57 -7.80 -34.86 27.24
N ARG A 58 -7.03 -33.80 27.47
CA ARG A 58 -6.43 -33.50 28.77
C ARG A 58 -7.29 -32.64 29.68
N LYS A 59 -8.16 -31.79 29.13
CA LYS A 59 -8.79 -30.68 29.87
C LYS A 59 -10.29 -30.54 29.65
N ALA A 60 -10.91 -31.33 28.76
CA ALA A 60 -12.36 -31.28 28.59
C ALA A 60 -13.05 -31.82 29.86
N PRO A 61 -14.20 -31.24 30.28
CA PRO A 61 -14.93 -31.73 31.44
C PRO A 61 -15.43 -33.17 31.23
N ALA A 62 -15.23 -34.03 32.23
CA ALA A 62 -15.55 -35.45 32.15
C ALA A 62 -17.06 -35.74 31.99
N ASP A 63 -17.87 -34.83 32.53
CA ASP A 63 -19.31 -34.86 32.69
C ASP A 63 -20.06 -33.89 31.75
N ALA A 64 -19.34 -33.24 30.81
CA ALA A 64 -19.97 -32.34 29.84
C ALA A 64 -20.84 -33.09 28.82
N THR A 65 -21.90 -32.42 28.36
CA THR A 65 -22.75 -32.93 27.28
C THR A 65 -22.01 -32.89 25.94
N PRO A 66 -22.45 -33.67 24.93
CA PRO A 66 -21.86 -33.62 23.60
C PRO A 66 -21.80 -32.21 22.97
N GLU A 67 -22.80 -31.37 23.24
CA GLU A 67 -22.85 -29.97 22.79
C GLU A 67 -21.80 -29.11 23.50
N GLN A 68 -21.58 -29.35 24.80
CA GLN A 68 -20.56 -28.66 25.58
C GLN A 68 -19.14 -29.07 25.14
N HIS A 69 -18.91 -30.36 24.84
CA HIS A 69 -17.64 -30.81 24.26
C HIS A 69 -17.40 -30.19 22.87
N ARG A 70 -18.42 -30.13 22.01
CA ARG A 70 -18.34 -29.43 20.72
C ARG A 70 -17.99 -27.95 20.89
N GLY A 71 -18.70 -27.25 21.77
CA GLY A 71 -18.43 -25.83 22.05
C GLY A 71 -17.01 -25.60 22.58
N TRP A 72 -16.52 -26.50 23.43
CA TRP A 72 -15.16 -26.44 23.97
C TRP A 72 -14.11 -26.66 22.88
N LEU A 73 -14.30 -27.65 21.98
CA LEU A 73 -13.39 -27.94 20.86
C LEU A 73 -13.25 -26.73 19.93
N HIS A 74 -14.36 -26.16 19.49
CA HIS A 74 -14.36 -25.00 18.59
C HIS A 74 -13.75 -23.75 19.25
N ARG A 75 -13.98 -23.54 20.55
CA ARG A 75 -13.36 -22.43 21.30
C ARG A 75 -11.84 -22.62 21.40
N THR A 76 -11.40 -23.82 21.79
CA THR A 76 -9.96 -24.12 21.94
C THR A 76 -9.23 -24.03 20.60
N ALA A 77 -9.82 -24.55 19.52
CA ALA A 77 -9.28 -24.42 18.17
C ALA A 77 -9.14 -22.95 17.73
N SER A 78 -10.17 -22.14 18.00
CA SER A 78 -10.14 -20.72 17.65
C SER A 78 -9.06 -19.97 18.44
N ASN A 79 -8.89 -20.26 19.73
CA ASN A 79 -7.83 -19.64 20.54
C ASN A 79 -6.42 -20.04 20.07
N LEU A 80 -6.22 -21.33 19.75
CA LEU A 80 -4.97 -21.83 19.20
C LEU A 80 -4.60 -21.17 17.87
N ALA A 81 -5.59 -21.02 16.97
CA ALA A 81 -5.38 -20.34 15.69
C ALA A 81 -5.04 -18.86 15.87
N LEU A 82 -5.71 -18.17 16.81
CA LEU A 82 -5.39 -16.78 17.14
C LEU A 82 -3.99 -16.62 17.74
N ASP A 83 -3.57 -17.52 18.63
CA ASP A 83 -2.22 -17.52 19.18
C ASP A 83 -1.15 -17.81 18.13
N GLU A 84 -1.44 -18.69 17.16
CA GLU A 84 -0.57 -18.94 16.02
C GLU A 84 -0.43 -17.72 15.11
N LEU A 85 -1.52 -17.06 14.76
CA LEU A 85 -1.50 -15.82 13.99
C LEU A 85 -0.73 -14.71 14.71
N ARG A 86 -0.84 -14.61 16.04
CA ARG A 86 -0.03 -13.69 16.87
C ARG A 86 1.46 -14.04 16.78
N ARG A 87 1.83 -15.33 16.90
CA ARG A 87 3.23 -15.79 16.79
C ARG A 87 3.81 -15.53 15.40
N ARG A 88 3.05 -15.76 14.33
CA ARG A 88 3.44 -15.44 12.95
C ARG A 88 3.69 -13.95 12.77
N ARG A 89 2.80 -13.11 13.32
CA ARG A 89 2.93 -11.64 13.30
C ARG A 89 4.11 -11.12 14.13
N LEU A 90 4.49 -11.82 15.19
CA LEU A 90 5.71 -11.52 15.96
C LEU A 90 6.99 -11.95 15.24
N ARG A 91 6.93 -12.90 14.31
CA ARG A 91 8.04 -13.32 13.45
C ARG A 91 8.17 -12.48 12.17
N HIS A 92 7.06 -11.92 11.68
CA HIS A 92 7.02 -10.95 10.58
C HIS A 92 5.95 -9.88 10.87
N PRO A 93 6.35 -8.66 11.28
CA PRO A 93 5.39 -7.57 11.38
C PRO A 93 5.01 -7.12 9.97
N ALA A 94 3.76 -7.42 9.59
CA ALA A 94 3.04 -7.00 8.38
C ALA A 94 3.28 -7.81 7.09
N VAL A 95 2.44 -8.83 6.88
CA VAL A 95 1.71 -9.04 5.62
C VAL A 95 0.32 -9.58 6.00
N LEU A 96 -0.73 -8.80 5.77
CA LEU A 96 -2.09 -9.34 5.74
C LEU A 96 -2.24 -10.00 4.37
N ASP A 97 -2.65 -11.27 4.33
CA ASP A 97 -2.78 -12.05 3.11
C ASP A 97 -3.90 -11.47 2.21
N GLU A 98 -3.52 -10.98 1.03
CA GLU A 98 -4.27 -10.03 0.18
C GLU A 98 -5.37 -10.70 -0.68
N GLU A 99 -5.40 -12.03 -0.79
CA GLU A 99 -6.29 -12.75 -1.73
C GLU A 99 -7.71 -13.05 -1.19
N ARG A 100 -8.00 -12.76 0.08
CA ARG A 100 -9.18 -13.31 0.78
C ARG A 100 -10.46 -12.48 0.71
N TRP A 101 -10.47 -11.35 -0.01
CA TRP A 101 -11.69 -10.54 -0.19
C TRP A 101 -12.56 -11.10 -1.33
N GLY A 102 -13.32 -12.16 -1.02
CA GLY A 102 -14.35 -12.71 -1.91
C GLY A 102 -15.63 -11.88 -1.87
N GLY A 103 -15.75 -10.93 -2.79
CA GLY A 103 -16.97 -10.16 -3.07
C GLY A 103 -16.61 -8.84 -3.73
N SER A 104 -17.18 -8.56 -4.92
CA SER A 104 -17.04 -7.33 -5.74
C SER A 104 -15.85 -6.47 -5.29
N HIS A 105 -14.66 -6.77 -5.80
CA HIS A 105 -13.42 -6.13 -5.34
C HIS A 105 -13.60 -4.60 -5.28
N PRO A 106 -13.56 -3.99 -4.09
CA PRO A 106 -13.46 -2.55 -4.01
C PRO A 106 -12.18 -2.12 -4.75
N GLU A 107 -12.26 -1.01 -5.47
CA GLU A 107 -11.15 -0.42 -6.21
C GLU A 107 -9.92 -0.31 -5.28
N PRO A 108 -8.68 -0.48 -5.74
CA PRO A 108 -7.55 -0.67 -4.84
C PRO A 108 -7.27 0.53 -3.90
N VAL A 109 -7.72 1.74 -4.26
CA VAL A 109 -7.73 2.93 -3.38
C VAL A 109 -8.64 2.69 -2.16
N GLU A 110 -9.80 2.09 -2.39
CA GLU A 110 -10.74 1.73 -1.33
C GLU A 110 -10.17 0.66 -0.41
N ARG A 111 -9.37 -0.28 -0.96
CA ARG A 111 -8.65 -1.29 -0.15
C ARG A 111 -7.64 -0.65 0.79
N LEU A 112 -6.90 0.35 0.30
CA LEU A 112 -5.94 1.05 1.12
C LEU A 112 -6.60 1.94 2.18
N HIS A 113 -7.63 2.71 1.80
CA HIS A 113 -8.43 3.48 2.74
C HIS A 113 -9.07 2.58 3.80
N ALA A 114 -9.52 1.39 3.42
CA ALA A 114 -10.00 0.38 4.35
C ALA A 114 -8.90 -0.09 5.31
N ARG A 115 -7.67 -0.32 4.84
CA ARG A 115 -6.54 -0.69 5.70
C ARG A 115 -6.23 0.40 6.73
N GLU A 116 -6.17 1.65 6.31
CA GLU A 116 -5.90 2.79 7.20
C GLU A 116 -7.06 3.04 8.17
N ALA A 117 -8.31 2.91 7.71
CA ALA A 117 -9.49 2.98 8.57
C ALA A 117 -9.50 1.86 9.62
N MET A 118 -9.12 0.63 9.23
CA MET A 118 -8.94 -0.47 10.19
C MET A 118 -7.83 -0.17 11.21
N ALA A 119 -6.73 0.47 10.78
CA ALA A 119 -5.62 0.84 11.65
C ALA A 119 -5.97 1.93 12.68
N SER A 120 -6.94 2.80 12.39
CA SER A 120 -7.42 3.83 13.32
C SER A 120 -8.45 3.31 14.34
N LEU A 121 -9.03 2.13 14.13
CA LEU A 121 -9.96 1.52 15.11
C LEU A 121 -9.25 1.10 16.38
N THR A 122 -9.99 1.10 17.50
CA THR A 122 -9.51 0.49 18.74
C THR A 122 -9.23 -1.01 18.53
N PRO A 123 -8.32 -1.62 19.32
CA PRO A 123 -8.03 -3.05 19.21
C PRO A 123 -9.28 -3.93 19.31
N HIS A 124 -10.26 -3.54 20.13
CA HIS A 124 -11.49 -4.29 20.32
C HIS A 124 -12.44 -4.18 19.12
N GLU A 125 -12.63 -2.98 18.56
CA GLU A 125 -13.46 -2.78 17.36
C GLU A 125 -12.89 -3.53 16.15
N ARG A 126 -11.57 -3.43 15.94
CA ARG A 126 -10.87 -4.15 14.87
C ARG A 126 -11.07 -5.66 15.00
N MET A 127 -10.85 -6.20 16.20
CA MET A 127 -11.02 -7.63 16.48
C MET A 127 -12.44 -8.10 16.16
N VAL A 128 -13.47 -7.36 16.58
CA VAL A 128 -14.87 -7.73 16.35
C VAL A 128 -15.22 -7.74 14.85
N LEU A 129 -14.70 -6.79 14.06
CA LEU A 129 -14.90 -6.77 12.61
C LEU A 129 -14.21 -7.94 11.91
N LEU A 130 -12.94 -8.21 12.24
CA LEU A 130 -12.20 -9.33 11.66
C LEU A 130 -12.88 -10.66 11.98
N LEU A 131 -13.28 -10.88 13.24
CA LEU A 131 -13.98 -12.10 13.63
C LEU A 131 -15.35 -12.26 12.94
N ARG A 132 -16.10 -11.16 12.76
CA ARG A 132 -17.42 -11.19 12.13
C ARG A 132 -17.36 -11.42 10.62
N PHE A 133 -16.44 -10.73 9.94
CA PHE A 133 -16.46 -10.60 8.48
C PHE A 133 -15.36 -11.41 7.79
N GLU A 134 -14.20 -11.61 8.43
CA GLU A 134 -13.10 -12.43 7.88
C GLU A 134 -13.23 -13.88 8.34
N ALA A 135 -13.40 -14.10 9.65
CA ALA A 135 -13.58 -15.44 10.19
C ALA A 135 -15.04 -15.96 10.09
N GLY A 136 -15.98 -15.11 9.68
CA GLY A 136 -17.36 -15.47 9.39
C GLY A 136 -18.23 -15.85 10.59
N LEU A 137 -17.84 -15.48 11.82
CA LEU A 137 -18.59 -15.85 13.03
C LEU A 137 -19.98 -15.17 13.05
N SER A 138 -20.99 -15.89 13.53
CA SER A 138 -22.29 -15.31 13.88
C SER A 138 -22.20 -14.43 15.13
N HIS A 139 -23.21 -13.56 15.37
CA HIS A 139 -23.27 -12.76 16.60
C HIS A 139 -23.32 -13.62 17.86
N ARG A 140 -24.00 -14.77 17.79
CA ARG A 140 -24.03 -15.77 18.85
C ARG A 140 -22.64 -16.35 19.16
N GLU A 141 -21.90 -16.76 18.13
CA GLU A 141 -20.53 -17.28 18.29
C GLU A 141 -19.57 -16.21 18.81
N LEU A 142 -19.69 -14.97 18.31
CA LEU A 142 -18.95 -13.81 18.81
C LEU A 142 -19.23 -13.54 20.29
N GLY A 143 -20.50 -13.59 20.71
CA GLY A 143 -20.88 -13.44 22.11
C GLY A 143 -20.24 -14.50 23.00
N ALA A 144 -20.33 -15.76 22.59
CA ALA A 144 -19.71 -16.88 23.31
C ALA A 144 -18.18 -16.82 23.38
N LEU A 145 -17.52 -16.23 22.37
CA LEU A 145 -16.07 -16.04 22.34
C LEU A 145 -15.62 -14.88 23.22
N LEU A 146 -16.38 -13.77 23.21
CA LEU A 146 -16.07 -12.54 23.94
C LEU A 146 -16.66 -12.50 25.35
N ASP A 147 -17.22 -13.63 25.81
CA ASP A 147 -17.91 -13.79 27.09
C ASP A 147 -18.99 -12.74 27.35
N VAL A 148 -19.87 -12.53 26.35
CA VAL A 148 -21.01 -11.62 26.44
C VAL A 148 -22.26 -12.19 25.79
N THR A 149 -23.40 -11.56 26.05
CA THR A 149 -24.66 -11.90 25.38
C THR A 149 -24.56 -11.68 23.86
N GLU A 150 -25.33 -12.45 23.09
CA GLU A 150 -25.43 -12.28 21.63
C GLU A 150 -25.83 -10.84 21.25
N GLU A 151 -26.74 -10.25 22.02
CA GLU A 151 -27.19 -8.87 21.83
C GLU A 151 -26.06 -7.85 22.10
N ALA A 152 -25.22 -8.08 23.11
CA ALA A 152 -24.04 -7.25 23.35
C ALA A 152 -22.99 -7.40 22.24
N ALA A 153 -22.80 -8.62 21.70
CA ALA A 153 -21.93 -8.86 20.56
C ALA A 153 -22.43 -8.15 19.29
N ARG A 154 -23.74 -8.20 19.00
CA ARG A 154 -24.37 -7.47 17.89
C ARG A 154 -24.12 -5.96 17.99
N LYS A 155 -24.37 -5.36 19.16
CA LYS A 155 -24.13 -3.92 19.40
C LYS A 155 -22.65 -3.53 19.23
N ARG A 156 -21.72 -4.42 19.61
CA ARG A 156 -20.27 -4.21 19.41
C ARG A 156 -19.90 -4.23 17.93
N VAL A 157 -20.46 -5.17 17.16
CA VAL A 157 -20.28 -5.21 15.69
C VAL A 157 -20.83 -3.94 15.04
N GLU A 158 -22.05 -3.52 15.41
CA GLU A 158 -22.67 -2.32 14.86
C GLU A 158 -21.84 -1.06 15.16
N ARG A 159 -21.35 -0.90 16.40
CA ARG A 159 -20.47 0.21 16.77
C ARG A 159 -19.16 0.18 15.98
N ALA A 160 -18.50 -0.97 15.90
CA ALA A 160 -17.24 -1.10 15.17
C ALA A 160 -17.42 -0.82 13.67
N ARG A 161 -18.55 -1.24 13.07
CA ARG A 161 -18.90 -0.89 11.69
C ARG A 161 -19.13 0.61 11.51
N GLY A 162 -19.81 1.25 12.47
CA GLY A 162 -20.02 2.70 12.48
C GLY A 162 -18.70 3.46 12.50
N ALA A 163 -17.81 3.12 13.44
CA ALA A 163 -16.48 3.70 13.54
C ALA A 163 -15.63 3.46 12.28
N PHE A 164 -15.69 2.26 11.70
CA PHE A 164 -15.00 1.93 10.45
C PHE A 164 -15.52 2.76 9.27
N ALA A 165 -16.84 2.86 9.12
CA ALA A 165 -17.47 3.64 8.04
C ALA A 165 -17.17 5.13 8.18
N GLU A 166 -17.15 5.66 9.40
CA GLU A 166 -16.76 7.04 9.68
C GLU A 166 -15.29 7.30 9.36
N ALA A 167 -14.39 6.41 9.81
CA ALA A 167 -12.97 6.50 9.46
C ALA A 167 -12.74 6.42 7.95
N LEU A 168 -13.46 5.52 7.25
CA LEU A 168 -13.38 5.41 5.79
C LEU A 168 -13.90 6.65 5.07
N ARG A 169 -15.00 7.26 5.55
CA ARG A 169 -15.54 8.52 5.02
C ARG A 169 -14.58 9.69 5.25
N GLY A 170 -13.98 9.80 6.44
CA GLY A 170 -12.96 10.80 6.73
C GLY A 170 -11.80 10.71 5.76
N ARG A 171 -11.26 9.51 5.55
CA ARG A 171 -10.16 9.29 4.58
C ARG A 171 -10.52 9.66 3.14
N ARG A 172 -11.78 9.46 2.72
CA ARG A 172 -12.26 9.91 1.41
C ARG A 172 -12.41 11.43 1.32
N ALA A 173 -12.73 12.09 2.44
CA ALA A 173 -12.88 13.54 2.54
C ALA A 173 -11.55 14.30 2.62
N ASP A 174 -10.49 13.68 3.14
CA ASP A 174 -9.16 14.29 3.37
C ASP A 174 -8.35 14.61 2.07
N GLY A 175 -8.97 14.61 0.88
CA GLY A 175 -8.28 14.86 -0.40
C GLY A 175 -7.60 13.64 -1.02
N PRO A 176 -7.16 13.75 -2.29
CA PRO A 176 -6.58 12.63 -3.04
C PRO A 176 -5.24 12.18 -2.46
N LEU A 177 -5.00 10.87 -2.52
CA LEU A 177 -3.74 10.27 -2.09
C LEU A 177 -2.72 10.29 -3.23
N VAL A 178 -1.66 11.07 -3.05
CA VAL A 178 -0.47 11.08 -3.90
C VAL A 178 0.57 10.15 -3.28
N LEU A 179 0.92 9.08 -3.99
CA LEU A 179 2.06 8.25 -3.59
C LEU A 179 3.34 8.93 -4.01
N PHE A 180 4.27 9.08 -3.08
CA PHE A 180 5.59 9.66 -3.32
C PHE A 180 6.62 8.55 -3.39
N LEU A 181 7.11 8.26 -4.59
CA LEU A 181 8.20 7.32 -4.77
C LEU A 181 9.49 8.01 -4.33
N ARG A 182 10.02 7.52 -3.22
CA ARG A 182 11.06 8.21 -2.47
C ARG A 182 12.39 8.22 -3.24
N GLY A 183 12.91 9.42 -3.48
CA GLY A 183 14.35 9.64 -3.66
C GLY A 183 15.09 9.63 -2.31
N LYS A 184 16.30 10.18 -2.24
CA LYS A 184 17.08 10.28 -0.99
C LYS A 184 16.83 11.59 -0.20
N HIS A 185 15.96 12.48 -0.68
CA HIS A 185 15.62 13.71 0.03
C HIS A 185 14.65 13.45 1.19
N ASP A 186 14.65 14.40 2.14
CA ASP A 186 13.57 14.51 3.11
C ASP A 186 12.24 14.68 2.38
N ASP A 187 11.23 13.93 2.83
CA ASP A 187 9.90 13.99 2.25
C ASP A 187 9.07 15.15 2.82
N GLU A 188 9.60 15.89 3.81
CA GLU A 188 8.91 17.01 4.46
C GLU A 188 8.53 18.13 3.47
N ALA A 189 9.46 18.58 2.62
CA ALA A 189 9.19 19.66 1.64
C ALA A 189 8.12 19.25 0.62
N PHE A 190 8.25 18.07 0.03
CA PHE A 190 7.25 17.53 -0.90
C PHE A 190 5.90 17.29 -0.22
N ARG A 191 5.91 16.83 1.04
CA ARG A 191 4.68 16.63 1.82
C ARG A 191 3.94 17.96 2.02
N ALA A 192 4.65 18.97 2.53
CA ALA A 192 4.08 20.30 2.75
C ALA A 192 3.56 20.90 1.45
N TRP A 193 4.29 20.73 0.34
CA TRP A 193 3.89 21.18 -1.00
C TRP A 193 2.57 20.57 -1.48
N ILE A 194 2.40 19.24 -1.34
CA ILE A 194 1.16 18.55 -1.72
C ILE A 194 0.00 18.85 -0.75
N GLU A 195 0.28 18.91 0.55
CA GLU A 195 -0.74 19.19 1.57
C GLU A 195 -1.28 20.61 1.47
N ALA A 196 -0.43 21.59 1.12
CA ALA A 196 -0.86 22.97 0.86
C ALA A 196 -1.86 23.06 -0.31
N ALA A 197 -1.81 22.14 -1.28
CA ALA A 197 -2.77 22.04 -2.37
C ALA A 197 -4.02 21.21 -2.03
N GLY A 198 -4.13 20.70 -0.79
CA GLY A 198 -5.26 19.88 -0.33
C GLY A 198 -5.20 18.43 -0.83
N GLY A 199 -4.01 17.92 -1.13
CA GLY A 199 -3.74 16.49 -1.30
C GLY A 199 -3.20 15.86 -0.01
N ARG A 200 -3.10 14.54 0.01
CA ARG A 200 -2.34 13.79 1.02
C ARG A 200 -1.17 13.13 0.35
N MET A 201 0.01 13.18 0.96
CA MET A 201 1.18 12.50 0.46
C MET A 201 1.55 11.30 1.33
N ARG A 202 1.80 10.15 0.71
CA ARG A 202 2.43 9.01 1.39
C ARG A 202 3.70 8.59 0.67
N SER A 203 4.81 8.63 1.41
CA SER A 203 6.08 8.09 0.98
C SER A 203 6.03 6.58 0.93
N ILE A 204 6.51 6.02 -0.17
CA ILE A 204 6.56 4.58 -0.41
C ILE A 204 7.98 4.18 -0.82
N ASP A 205 8.36 2.96 -0.48
CA ASP A 205 9.59 2.36 -0.97
C ASP A 205 9.35 1.58 -2.26
N HIS A 206 10.45 1.18 -2.88
CA HIS A 206 10.46 0.43 -4.14
C HIS A 206 9.75 -0.93 -4.06
N ASP A 207 9.71 -1.55 -2.87
CA ASP A 207 9.24 -2.93 -2.67
C ASP A 207 7.72 -2.99 -2.39
N SER A 208 7.09 -1.86 -2.07
CA SER A 208 5.64 -1.73 -1.84
C SER A 208 4.89 -1.15 -3.05
N LEU A 209 5.59 -0.53 -4.00
CA LEU A 209 4.96 0.25 -5.07
C LEU A 209 4.03 -0.57 -5.98
N ASP A 210 4.40 -1.78 -6.41
CA ASP A 210 3.51 -2.60 -7.26
C ASP A 210 2.16 -2.90 -6.60
N ARG A 211 2.13 -3.04 -5.26
CA ARG A 211 0.90 -3.27 -4.49
C ARG A 211 0.11 -1.99 -4.24
N GLU A 212 0.81 -0.88 -4.04
CA GLU A 212 0.21 0.38 -3.62
C GLU A 212 -0.22 1.27 -4.80
N LEU A 213 0.44 1.15 -5.96
CA LEU A 213 0.15 1.94 -7.15
C LEU A 213 -1.29 1.77 -7.65
N ALA A 214 -1.82 0.55 -7.54
CA ALA A 214 -3.19 0.25 -7.90
C ALA A 214 -4.18 1.13 -7.11
N GLY A 215 -3.79 1.59 -5.91
CA GLY A 215 -4.59 2.36 -4.98
C GLY A 215 -4.15 3.82 -4.79
N ALA A 216 -3.38 4.35 -5.74
CA ALA A 216 -2.97 5.75 -5.77
C ALA A 216 -3.97 6.60 -6.57
N ASP A 217 -4.27 7.82 -6.10
CA ASP A 217 -4.97 8.81 -6.93
C ASP A 217 -3.98 9.51 -7.88
N ALA A 218 -2.70 9.57 -7.51
CA ALA A 218 -1.59 10.06 -8.33
C ALA A 218 -0.24 9.52 -7.85
N LEU A 219 0.79 9.60 -8.72
CA LEU A 219 2.17 9.29 -8.41
C LEU A 219 3.05 10.55 -8.52
N LEU A 220 3.86 10.80 -7.50
CA LEU A 220 4.89 11.82 -7.49
C LEU A 220 6.26 11.15 -7.44
N LEU A 221 7.11 11.44 -8.41
CA LEU A 221 8.50 10.99 -8.48
C LEU A 221 9.38 12.14 -7.99
N GLY A 222 10.02 11.96 -6.83
CA GLY A 222 10.86 13.00 -6.23
C GLY A 222 12.21 13.18 -6.92
N ALA A 223 12.88 14.27 -6.55
CA ALA A 223 14.28 14.50 -6.85
C ALA A 223 15.19 13.53 -6.08
N SER A 224 16.46 13.45 -6.49
CA SER A 224 17.51 12.73 -5.76
C SER A 224 18.87 13.29 -6.14
N PHE A 225 19.78 13.38 -5.18
CA PHE A 225 21.20 13.66 -5.40
C PHE A 225 21.97 12.58 -6.17
N ARG A 226 21.32 11.48 -6.53
CA ARG A 226 21.93 10.34 -7.24
C ARG A 226 21.45 10.34 -8.67
N ASP A 227 22.40 10.18 -9.58
CA ASP A 227 22.12 10.07 -11.01
C ASP A 227 21.44 8.74 -11.35
N ILE A 228 20.75 8.72 -12.50
CA ILE A 228 20.18 7.50 -13.03
C ILE A 228 21.26 6.73 -13.79
N HIS A 229 21.43 5.46 -13.44
CA HIS A 229 22.44 4.60 -14.04
C HIS A 229 22.26 4.50 -15.58
N PRO A 230 23.31 4.80 -16.39
CA PRO A 230 23.19 4.91 -17.85
C PRO A 230 22.74 3.66 -18.60
N ALA A 231 23.01 2.48 -18.03
CA ALA A 231 22.51 1.21 -18.55
C ALA A 231 20.99 1.18 -18.77
N LEU A 232 20.20 2.00 -18.05
CA LEU A 232 18.75 2.07 -18.26
C LEU A 232 18.33 2.71 -19.59
N TYR A 233 19.18 3.51 -20.21
CA TYR A 233 18.97 4.10 -21.52
C TYR A 233 20.01 3.65 -22.57
N GLY A 234 20.72 2.56 -22.28
CA GLY A 234 21.58 1.86 -23.22
C GLY A 234 22.96 2.49 -23.43
N GLU A 235 23.46 3.25 -22.45
CA GLU A 235 24.80 3.85 -22.50
C GLU A 235 25.72 3.28 -21.42
N GLU A 236 27.03 3.37 -21.66
CA GLU A 236 28.06 3.11 -20.66
C GLU A 236 28.24 4.32 -19.73
N LEU A 237 28.64 4.08 -18.48
CA LEU A 237 28.95 5.13 -17.52
C LEU A 237 30.21 5.88 -17.94
N ARG A 238 30.05 7.16 -18.30
CA ARG A 238 31.12 8.08 -18.72
C ARG A 238 31.37 9.16 -17.68
N PHE A 239 30.29 9.64 -17.06
CA PHE A 239 30.32 10.68 -16.03
C PHE A 239 29.42 10.21 -14.88
N GLY A 240 29.96 10.18 -13.66
CA GLY A 240 29.28 9.63 -12.51
C GLY A 240 30.04 9.87 -11.22
N ALA A 241 29.31 9.99 -10.11
CA ALA A 241 29.88 10.14 -8.78
C ALA A 241 30.24 8.79 -8.12
N GLY A 242 29.86 7.67 -8.76
CA GLY A 242 30.13 6.31 -8.29
C GLY A 242 29.13 5.81 -7.23
N ASP A 243 28.01 6.51 -7.04
CA ASP A 243 26.94 6.15 -6.12
C ASP A 243 25.62 5.76 -6.83
N GLU A 244 25.68 5.54 -8.15
CA GLU A 244 24.56 5.07 -8.96
C GLU A 244 24.11 3.67 -8.52
N ASP A 245 22.81 3.46 -8.37
CA ASP A 245 22.23 2.19 -7.93
C ASP A 245 21.29 1.63 -9.00
N LEU A 246 21.88 0.86 -9.92
CA LEU A 246 21.13 0.26 -11.03
C LEU A 246 19.93 -0.57 -10.54
N ALA A 247 20.03 -1.26 -9.40
CA ALA A 247 18.94 -2.10 -8.90
C ALA A 247 17.78 -1.26 -8.35
N ALA A 248 18.07 -0.15 -7.66
CA ALA A 248 17.06 0.82 -7.27
C ALA A 248 16.42 1.50 -8.49
N ASP A 249 17.24 1.94 -9.45
CA ASP A 249 16.74 2.62 -10.66
C ASP A 249 15.88 1.69 -11.52
N GLN A 250 16.20 0.40 -11.60
CA GLN A 250 15.37 -0.60 -12.27
C GLN A 250 14.00 -0.77 -11.60
N ARG A 251 13.91 -0.62 -10.28
CA ARG A 251 12.63 -0.65 -9.55
C ARG A 251 11.82 0.61 -9.83
N ASP A 252 12.44 1.78 -9.77
CA ASP A 252 11.80 3.04 -10.17
C ASP A 252 11.25 2.98 -11.60
N LEU A 253 12.05 2.46 -12.53
CA LEU A 253 11.66 2.32 -13.93
C LEU A 253 10.43 1.42 -14.10
N ARG A 254 10.37 0.29 -13.38
CA ARG A 254 9.21 -0.62 -13.42
C ARG A 254 7.95 0.07 -12.90
N ALA A 255 8.08 0.76 -11.78
CA ALA A 255 7.02 1.52 -11.16
C ALA A 255 6.43 2.60 -12.06
N VAL A 256 7.28 3.43 -12.66
CA VAL A 256 6.85 4.49 -13.58
C VAL A 256 6.13 3.88 -14.80
N ARG A 257 6.63 2.77 -15.34
CA ARG A 257 5.97 2.06 -16.46
C ARG A 257 4.61 1.52 -16.07
N ALA A 258 4.46 0.95 -14.87
CA ALA A 258 3.19 0.47 -14.36
C ALA A 258 2.18 1.64 -14.21
N ALA A 259 2.63 2.79 -13.69
CA ALA A 259 1.79 3.97 -13.48
C ALA A 259 1.31 4.55 -14.82
N LEU A 260 2.22 4.63 -15.80
CA LEU A 260 1.89 5.02 -17.16
C LEU A 260 0.90 4.05 -17.82
N ALA A 261 1.05 2.74 -17.61
CA ALA A 261 0.16 1.73 -18.17
C ALA A 261 -1.27 1.85 -17.60
N ALA A 262 -1.40 2.13 -16.29
CA ALA A 262 -2.66 2.36 -15.62
C ALA A 262 -3.24 3.78 -15.80
N ASP A 263 -2.55 4.65 -16.56
CA ASP A 263 -2.93 6.06 -16.77
C ASP A 263 -3.16 6.82 -15.44
N VAL A 264 -2.33 6.53 -14.44
CA VAL A 264 -2.29 7.26 -13.18
C VAL A 264 -1.71 8.66 -13.44
N PRO A 265 -2.28 9.74 -12.87
CA PRO A 265 -1.66 11.07 -12.93
C PRO A 265 -0.23 11.05 -12.37
N ILE A 266 0.74 11.58 -13.11
CA ILE A 266 2.15 11.58 -12.70
C ILE A 266 2.72 13.00 -12.72
N VAL A 267 3.43 13.38 -11.66
CA VAL A 267 4.44 14.45 -11.70
C VAL A 267 5.81 13.85 -11.41
N GLY A 268 6.80 14.16 -12.24
CA GLY A 268 8.20 13.85 -11.97
C GLY A 268 9.04 15.10 -11.80
N VAL A 269 9.81 15.18 -10.72
CA VAL A 269 10.65 16.34 -10.35
C VAL A 269 12.13 15.99 -10.44
N CYS A 270 12.91 16.83 -11.12
CA CYS A 270 14.35 16.67 -11.38
C CYS A 270 14.69 15.25 -11.88
N ARG A 271 15.24 14.37 -11.04
CA ARG A 271 15.44 12.96 -11.37
C ARG A 271 14.15 12.24 -11.81
N GLY A 272 13.00 12.55 -11.20
CA GLY A 272 11.71 11.99 -11.57
C GLY A 272 11.31 12.34 -13.01
N HIS A 273 11.62 13.54 -13.49
CA HIS A 273 11.43 13.97 -14.88
C HIS A 273 12.29 13.12 -15.84
N GLN A 274 13.54 12.89 -15.47
CA GLN A 274 14.48 12.10 -16.26
C GLN A 274 14.06 10.63 -16.32
N MET A 275 13.65 10.05 -15.19
CA MET A 275 13.14 8.68 -15.10
C MET A 275 11.88 8.49 -15.95
N LEU A 276 10.98 9.48 -15.97
CA LEU A 276 9.80 9.48 -16.83
C LEU A 276 10.17 9.39 -18.33
N ASN A 277 11.16 10.17 -18.76
CA ASN A 277 11.65 10.13 -20.14
C ASN A 277 12.26 8.76 -20.49
N ILE A 278 13.07 8.18 -19.60
CA ILE A 278 13.69 6.86 -19.76
C ILE A 278 12.63 5.75 -19.80
N ALA A 279 11.58 5.84 -18.97
CA ALA A 279 10.46 4.89 -18.97
C ALA A 279 9.79 4.75 -20.33
N LEU A 280 9.80 5.83 -21.13
CA LEU A 280 9.27 5.92 -22.48
C LEU A 280 10.34 5.72 -23.58
N GLY A 281 11.57 5.35 -23.22
CA GLY A 281 12.65 5.00 -24.16
C GLY A 281 13.57 6.15 -24.56
N GLY A 282 13.51 7.27 -23.83
CA GLY A 282 14.43 8.38 -24.01
C GLY A 282 15.83 8.12 -23.43
N SER A 283 16.72 9.11 -23.55
CA SER A 283 18.07 9.10 -22.94
C SER A 283 18.40 10.44 -22.31
N LEU A 284 19.49 10.47 -21.54
CA LEU A 284 19.97 11.65 -20.83
C LEU A 284 21.32 12.12 -21.38
N TRP A 285 21.64 13.38 -21.13
CA TRP A 285 23.01 13.84 -20.96
C TRP A 285 23.46 13.39 -19.57
N GLN A 286 24.56 12.66 -19.49
CA GLN A 286 25.15 12.19 -18.24
C GLN A 286 25.80 13.31 -17.46
N ASP A 287 26.34 14.30 -18.16
CA ASP A 287 26.72 15.60 -17.64
C ASP A 287 26.58 16.64 -18.77
N ILE A 288 25.70 17.61 -18.58
CA ILE A 288 25.36 18.63 -19.59
C ILE A 288 26.63 19.39 -19.99
N ALA A 289 27.42 19.83 -19.01
CA ALA A 289 28.61 20.64 -19.23
C ALA A 289 29.73 19.86 -19.94
N SER A 290 30.09 18.68 -19.45
CA SER A 290 31.16 17.86 -20.02
C SER A 290 30.83 17.32 -21.40
N GLU A 291 29.55 17.10 -21.71
CA GLU A 291 29.11 16.70 -23.05
C GLU A 291 28.90 17.87 -24.01
N GLY A 292 29.16 19.12 -23.57
CA GLY A 292 29.05 20.31 -24.39
C GLY A 292 27.60 20.65 -24.78
N ALA A 293 26.63 20.21 -23.99
CA ALA A 293 25.24 20.59 -24.12
C ALA A 293 24.96 21.86 -23.28
N GLY A 294 24.06 22.73 -23.76
CA GLY A 294 23.74 23.97 -23.05
C GLY A 294 24.89 25.00 -23.05
N GLY A 295 24.72 26.06 -22.29
CA GLY A 295 25.66 27.18 -22.19
C GLY A 295 25.63 27.93 -20.86
N ALA A 296 24.68 27.62 -19.96
CA ALA A 296 24.59 28.16 -18.62
C ALA A 296 24.93 27.10 -17.56
N ASP A 297 25.34 27.56 -16.38
CA ASP A 297 25.53 26.70 -15.21
C ASP A 297 24.15 26.37 -14.60
N HIS A 298 23.71 25.12 -14.73
CA HIS A 298 22.44 24.60 -14.20
C HIS A 298 22.56 24.05 -12.77
N VAL A 299 23.72 24.24 -12.14
CA VAL A 299 24.04 23.70 -10.81
C VAL A 299 23.61 24.65 -9.69
N SER A 300 23.30 25.92 -9.97
CA SER A 300 22.71 26.83 -8.97
C SER A 300 22.05 28.07 -9.58
N GLY A 301 20.74 28.23 -9.38
CA GLY A 301 20.09 29.53 -9.49
C GLY A 301 18.65 29.50 -10.00
N ALA A 302 17.93 30.59 -9.73
CA ALA A 302 16.65 30.84 -10.36
C ALA A 302 16.86 31.34 -11.80
N HIS A 303 16.06 30.83 -12.74
CA HIS A 303 16.09 31.31 -14.12
C HIS A 303 14.70 31.29 -14.76
N PRO A 304 14.48 32.12 -15.80
CA PRO A 304 13.24 32.10 -16.54
C PRO A 304 13.15 30.86 -17.42
N ILE A 305 11.91 30.39 -17.59
CA ILE A 305 11.53 29.43 -18.61
C ILE A 305 10.32 29.96 -19.40
N ASP A 306 10.29 29.65 -20.69
CA ASP A 306 9.15 29.93 -21.55
C ASP A 306 8.41 28.62 -21.85
N THR A 307 7.11 28.60 -21.60
CA THR A 307 6.31 27.40 -21.86
C THR A 307 5.84 27.34 -23.33
N GLY A 308 5.60 26.15 -23.86
CA GLY A 308 5.08 25.94 -25.21
C GLY A 308 3.59 26.21 -25.30
N GLU A 309 3.10 26.76 -26.41
CA GLU A 309 1.67 26.92 -26.64
C GLU A 309 0.92 25.58 -26.68
N ASN A 310 -0.37 25.59 -26.35
CA ASN A 310 -1.23 24.41 -26.36
C ASN A 310 -0.68 23.23 -25.52
N SER A 311 -0.07 23.55 -24.37
CA SER A 311 0.50 22.58 -23.41
C SER A 311 -0.12 22.70 -22.02
N LEU A 312 0.01 21.65 -21.21
CA LEU A 312 -0.33 21.69 -19.79
C LEU A 312 0.56 22.73 -19.08
N SER A 313 1.85 22.79 -19.42
CA SER A 313 2.78 23.78 -18.85
C SER A 313 2.29 25.21 -19.03
N ARG A 314 1.82 25.59 -20.24
CA ARG A 314 1.25 26.93 -20.50
C ARG A 314 -0.02 27.19 -19.70
N THR A 315 -0.89 26.18 -19.59
CA THR A 315 -2.13 26.29 -18.82
C THR A 315 -1.84 26.49 -17.32
N ILE A 316 -0.86 25.76 -16.78
CA ILE A 316 -0.54 25.77 -15.35
C ILE A 316 0.29 27.00 -14.98
N LEU A 317 1.31 27.35 -15.76
CA LEU A 317 2.32 28.33 -15.38
C LEU A 317 2.19 29.68 -16.09
N GLY A 318 1.35 29.76 -17.13
CA GLY A 318 1.28 30.93 -17.99
C GLY A 318 2.44 31.00 -18.97
N ARG A 319 2.69 32.18 -19.57
CA ARG A 319 3.61 32.28 -20.71
C ARG A 319 5.08 32.03 -20.34
N ARG A 320 5.49 32.67 -19.26
CA ARG A 320 6.86 32.72 -18.77
C ARG A 320 6.81 32.72 -17.25
N THR A 321 7.72 32.00 -16.62
CA THR A 321 7.83 31.95 -15.16
C THR A 321 9.28 31.74 -14.75
N GLU A 322 9.60 32.06 -13.50
CA GLU A 322 10.90 31.78 -12.90
C GLU A 322 10.86 30.43 -12.20
N VAL A 323 11.92 29.65 -12.33
CA VAL A 323 12.07 28.32 -11.71
C VAL A 323 13.43 28.20 -11.04
N VAL A 324 13.58 27.25 -10.11
CA VAL A 324 14.85 26.93 -9.44
C VAL A 324 15.32 25.56 -9.90
N SER A 325 16.47 25.55 -10.58
CA SER A 325 17.07 24.33 -11.12
C SER A 325 18.37 24.00 -10.40
N GLU A 326 18.53 22.72 -10.05
CA GLU A 326 19.71 22.15 -9.39
C GLU A 326 20.00 20.79 -10.04
N HIS A 327 20.65 20.79 -11.21
CA HIS A 327 20.97 19.55 -11.91
C HIS A 327 22.16 19.69 -12.85
N HIS A 328 22.88 18.58 -13.00
CA HIS A 328 23.96 18.43 -14.01
C HIS A 328 23.60 17.45 -15.12
N GLN A 329 22.60 16.58 -14.90
CA GLN A 329 21.99 15.73 -15.93
C GLN A 329 20.78 16.41 -16.56
N GLY A 330 20.43 16.01 -17.79
CA GLY A 330 19.24 16.53 -18.47
C GLY A 330 18.76 15.61 -19.58
N VAL A 331 17.54 15.84 -20.09
CA VAL A 331 17.01 15.04 -21.19
C VAL A 331 17.75 15.32 -22.50
N ARG A 332 18.23 14.26 -23.16
CA ARG A 332 18.93 14.32 -24.45
C ARG A 332 18.03 13.89 -25.60
N ARG A 333 17.55 12.65 -25.55
CA ARG A 333 16.61 12.09 -26.54
C ARG A 333 15.27 11.87 -25.87
N LEU A 334 14.21 12.35 -26.49
CA LEU A 334 12.86 12.17 -25.99
C LEU A 334 12.40 10.73 -26.14
N GLY A 335 11.69 10.24 -25.12
CA GLY A 335 10.95 8.99 -25.17
C GLY A 335 9.73 9.09 -26.09
N ARG A 336 9.15 7.94 -26.42
CA ARG A 336 7.99 7.84 -27.32
C ARG A 336 6.78 8.58 -26.72
N GLY A 337 6.23 9.52 -27.48
CA GLY A 337 5.04 10.28 -27.08
C GLY A 337 5.30 11.37 -26.04
N VAL A 338 6.55 11.58 -25.64
CA VAL A 338 6.97 12.70 -24.80
C VAL A 338 7.03 13.96 -25.66
N ARG A 339 6.41 15.04 -25.19
CA ARG A 339 6.45 16.36 -25.82
C ARG A 339 7.18 17.32 -24.90
N VAL A 340 8.18 18.03 -25.42
CA VAL A 340 8.82 19.15 -24.73
C VAL A 340 7.85 20.31 -24.69
N THR A 341 7.69 20.89 -23.50
CA THR A 341 6.78 21.99 -23.24
C THR A 341 7.45 23.18 -22.58
N SER A 342 8.74 23.07 -22.24
CA SER A 342 9.55 24.18 -21.79
C SER A 342 11.02 23.89 -22.03
N LEU A 343 11.76 24.93 -22.40
CA LEU A 343 13.22 24.92 -22.52
C LEU A 343 13.78 26.07 -21.67
N SER A 344 15.00 25.90 -21.16
CA SER A 344 15.83 26.98 -20.65
C SER A 344 16.35 27.86 -21.81
N GLY A 345 16.93 29.02 -21.49
CA GLY A 345 17.49 29.94 -22.48
C GLY A 345 18.63 29.36 -23.32
N ASP A 346 19.30 28.32 -22.83
CA ASP A 346 20.38 27.59 -23.51
C ASP A 346 19.91 26.25 -24.13
N GLY A 347 18.60 26.02 -24.18
CA GLY A 347 17.99 24.92 -24.91
C GLY A 347 17.92 23.58 -24.17
N ILE A 348 18.20 23.56 -22.87
CA ILE A 348 18.00 22.38 -22.02
C ILE A 348 16.50 22.19 -21.75
N VAL A 349 16.06 20.94 -21.74
CA VAL A 349 14.65 20.58 -21.51
C VAL A 349 14.30 20.77 -20.05
N GLU A 350 13.35 21.68 -19.80
CA GLU A 350 12.90 22.03 -18.45
C GLU A 350 11.57 21.39 -18.08
N MET A 351 10.71 21.18 -19.08
CA MET A 351 9.44 20.50 -18.88
C MET A 351 9.07 19.62 -20.06
N VAL A 352 8.47 18.49 -19.73
CA VAL A 352 7.85 17.59 -20.69
C VAL A 352 6.46 17.19 -20.24
N GLU A 353 5.63 16.79 -21.18
CA GLU A 353 4.35 16.14 -20.91
C GLU A 353 4.15 14.93 -21.82
N VAL A 354 3.15 14.10 -21.51
CA VAL A 354 2.76 12.95 -22.36
C VAL A 354 1.30 13.13 -22.79
N PRO A 355 1.04 13.76 -23.96
CA PRO A 355 -0.32 14.17 -24.36
C PRO A 355 -1.33 13.03 -24.51
N SER A 356 -0.87 11.79 -24.70
CA SER A 356 -1.73 10.60 -24.79
C SER A 356 -2.22 10.09 -23.43
N LYS A 357 -1.80 10.72 -22.33
CA LYS A 357 -2.14 10.37 -20.96
C LYS A 357 -3.00 11.47 -20.36
N ARG A 358 -3.81 11.13 -19.36
CA ARG A 358 -4.72 12.11 -18.73
C ARG A 358 -3.99 13.31 -18.13
N PHE A 359 -2.85 13.07 -17.49
CA PHE A 359 -2.07 14.05 -16.76
C PHE A 359 -0.70 13.46 -16.44
N VAL A 360 0.31 13.83 -17.22
CA VAL A 360 1.69 13.43 -16.98
C VAL A 360 2.58 14.63 -17.26
N LEU A 361 3.30 15.08 -16.25
CA LEU A 361 4.16 16.26 -16.30
C LEU A 361 5.53 15.94 -15.69
N GLY A 362 6.60 16.18 -16.43
CA GLY A 362 7.97 16.13 -15.91
C GLY A 362 8.53 17.54 -15.81
N LEU A 363 9.17 17.87 -14.69
CA LEU A 363 9.80 19.15 -14.36
C LEU A 363 11.27 18.90 -14.01
N GLN A 364 12.20 19.58 -14.68
CA GLN A 364 13.63 19.46 -14.36
C GLN A 364 14.02 20.28 -13.11
N TRP A 365 13.30 21.38 -12.88
CA TRP A 365 13.39 22.25 -11.70
C TRP A 365 12.62 21.71 -10.48
N HIS A 366 12.82 22.35 -9.33
CA HIS A 366 12.29 21.95 -8.02
C HIS A 366 11.07 22.80 -7.58
N PRO A 367 9.82 22.35 -7.82
CA PRO A 367 8.61 23.09 -7.45
C PRO A 367 8.34 23.17 -5.95
N GLU A 368 9.01 22.35 -5.15
CA GLU A 368 8.93 22.35 -3.70
C GLU A 368 9.75 23.48 -3.05
N HIS A 369 10.61 24.18 -3.80
CA HIS A 369 11.38 25.30 -3.27
C HIS A 369 10.50 26.52 -2.98
N THR A 370 10.76 27.18 -1.85
CA THR A 370 10.01 28.36 -1.40
C THR A 370 10.16 29.56 -2.33
N ASP A 371 11.30 29.68 -3.01
CA ASP A 371 11.59 30.81 -3.92
C ASP A 371 10.68 30.81 -5.17
N VAL A 372 10.03 29.68 -5.45
CA VAL A 372 9.12 29.49 -6.58
C VAL A 372 7.74 29.04 -6.12
N ALA A 373 7.35 29.38 -4.89
CA ALA A 373 6.12 28.90 -4.25
C ALA A 373 4.83 29.14 -5.08
N GLU A 374 4.76 30.22 -5.86
CA GLU A 374 3.62 30.49 -6.75
C GLU A 374 3.54 29.48 -7.90
N ALA A 375 4.64 29.29 -8.64
CA ALA A 375 4.73 28.34 -9.75
C ALA A 375 4.57 26.91 -9.24
N GLY A 376 5.27 26.57 -8.16
CA GLY A 376 5.18 25.28 -7.47
C GLY A 376 3.77 24.99 -6.99
N GLY A 377 3.10 25.95 -6.34
CA GLY A 377 1.73 25.79 -5.85
C GLY A 377 0.72 25.52 -6.97
N ARG A 378 0.87 26.15 -8.14
CA ARG A 378 0.04 25.88 -9.32
C ARG A 378 0.23 24.45 -9.84
N VAL A 379 1.46 23.93 -9.85
CA VAL A 379 1.74 22.53 -10.22
C VAL A 379 1.09 21.56 -9.23
N ALA A 380 1.24 21.77 -7.91
CA ALA A 380 0.61 20.91 -6.90
C ALA A 380 -0.92 20.91 -7.04
N ALA A 381 -1.53 22.09 -7.21
CA ALA A 381 -2.97 22.21 -7.43
C ALA A 381 -3.43 21.46 -8.68
N ALA A 382 -2.65 21.51 -9.77
CA ALA A 382 -2.94 20.78 -11.00
C ALA A 382 -2.88 19.25 -10.79
N LEU A 383 -1.85 18.74 -10.11
CA LEU A 383 -1.74 17.32 -9.77
C LEU A 383 -2.89 16.85 -8.89
N VAL A 384 -3.20 17.59 -7.81
CA VAL A 384 -4.31 17.27 -6.90
C VAL A 384 -5.65 17.28 -7.63
N SER A 385 -5.87 18.23 -8.54
CA SER A 385 -7.08 18.27 -9.38
C SER A 385 -7.18 17.06 -10.31
N ALA A 386 -6.07 16.70 -10.97
CA ALA A 386 -6.01 15.52 -11.82
C ALA A 386 -6.27 14.23 -11.04
N ALA A 387 -5.76 14.15 -9.80
CA ALA A 387 -5.95 13.03 -8.90
C ALA A 387 -7.42 12.89 -8.43
N ARG A 388 -8.12 14.00 -8.20
CA ARG A 388 -9.55 13.97 -7.79
C ARG A 388 -10.48 13.39 -8.86
N THR A 389 -10.12 13.54 -10.13
CA THR A 389 -10.91 13.08 -11.27
C THR A 389 -10.56 11.64 -11.67
N SER A 390 -9.82 10.90 -10.83
CA SER A 390 -9.40 9.53 -11.17
C SER A 390 -10.60 8.55 -11.21
N PRO A 391 -10.70 7.64 -12.21
CA PRO A 391 -11.76 6.62 -12.28
C PRO A 391 -11.92 5.83 -10.99
N THR A 392 -10.81 5.58 -10.30
CA THR A 392 -10.73 4.96 -8.97
C THR A 392 -11.54 5.68 -7.89
N ARG A 393 -11.80 6.99 -8.05
CA ARG A 393 -12.74 7.79 -7.24
C ARG A 393 -14.14 7.92 -7.85
N LEU A 394 -14.25 7.94 -9.18
CA LEU A 394 -15.52 8.16 -9.90
C LEU A 394 -16.42 6.91 -9.95
N ALA A 395 -15.86 5.72 -9.73
CA ALA A 395 -16.61 4.47 -9.67
C ALA A 395 -17.41 4.26 -8.35
N ALA A 396 -17.48 5.29 -7.49
CA ALA A 396 -18.13 5.25 -6.17
C ALA A 396 -19.49 5.97 -6.13
#